data_AF-A0A942CS31-F1
#
_entry.id   AF-A0A942CS31-F1
#
_cell.length_a   1.000
_cell.length_b   1.000
_cell.length_c   1.000
_cell.angle_alpha   90.00
_cell.angle_beta   90.00
_cell.angle_gamma   90.00
#
_symmetry.space_group_name_H-M   'P 1'
#
loop_
_entity.id
_entity.type
_entity.pdbx_description
1 polymer ?
#
loop_
_entity_poly.entity_id
_entity_poly.type
_entity_poly.pdbx_seq_one_letter_code
_entity_poly.pdbx_strand_id
1 'polypeptide(L)'
;ERFKKNEEIGVRMHWLYFDSESPRLLEEAGASYDSTMGYNEAAGYRAGTTQVYKPFETKHLLELPLHLMDTALFYPTRMELSREQAIERIRKLCENVERFGGVLTINWHDRSVLPERLWNDVYSGMLADLKSRGAWFATAAQTVAWFRRRRFASFEHDELSGKVNRIEVNAPVCSGIPNLRVRSSANLEIPIV
;
A
#
# COMPACT_ATOMS: atom_id res chain seq x y z
N GLU A 1 1.50 26.91 -12.98
CA GLU A 1 1.96 26.42 -11.66
C GLU A 1 2.75 25.13 -11.82
N ARG A 2 3.70 24.89 -10.90
CA ARG A 2 4.80 23.92 -11.05
C ARG A 2 4.35 22.47 -10.87
N PHE A 3 3.94 21.80 -11.95
CA PHE A 3 4.20 20.36 -12.03
C PHE A 3 5.71 20.19 -12.17
N LYS A 4 6.36 19.52 -11.20
CA LYS A 4 7.76 19.13 -11.38
C LYS A 4 7.82 18.20 -12.58
N LYS A 5 8.54 18.63 -13.61
CA LYS A 5 8.85 17.82 -14.78
C LYS A 5 9.53 16.54 -14.26
N ASN A 6 8.90 15.37 -14.46
CA ASN A 6 9.34 14.02 -14.06
C ASN A 6 8.82 13.44 -12.72
N GLU A 7 7.78 13.99 -12.07
CA GLU A 7 7.09 13.24 -11.01
C GLU A 7 6.06 12.27 -11.61
N GLU A 8 6.04 11.02 -11.12
CA GLU A 8 5.05 10.02 -11.51
C GLU A 8 3.63 10.51 -11.19
N ILE A 9 2.70 10.33 -12.12
CA ILE A 9 1.32 10.78 -11.95
C ILE A 9 0.52 9.70 -11.20
N GLY A 10 -0.02 10.07 -10.04
CA GLY A 10 -0.89 9.21 -9.24
C GLY A 10 -2.36 9.63 -9.33
N VAL A 11 -3.26 8.65 -9.37
CA VAL A 11 -4.71 8.89 -9.37
C VAL A 11 -5.37 8.19 -8.18
N ARG A 12 -6.48 8.77 -7.71
CA ARG A 12 -7.47 8.12 -6.84
C ARG A 12 -8.82 8.72 -7.19
N MET A 13 -9.71 7.93 -7.77
CA MET A 13 -11.01 8.43 -8.23
C MET A 13 -11.87 8.89 -7.04
N HIS A 14 -12.59 9.99 -7.24
CA HIS A 14 -13.57 10.44 -6.27
C HIS A 14 -14.62 9.34 -6.04
N TRP A 15 -15.05 9.15 -4.79
CA TRP A 15 -15.99 8.09 -4.39
C TRP A 15 -15.54 6.65 -4.69
N LEU A 16 -14.25 6.43 -4.94
CA LEU A 16 -13.74 5.13 -5.39
C LEU A 16 -14.48 4.60 -6.63
N TYR A 17 -14.96 5.51 -7.48
CA TYR A 17 -15.74 5.19 -8.67
C TYR A 17 -14.83 4.53 -9.71
N PHE A 18 -15.07 3.24 -9.97
CA PHE A 18 -14.15 2.39 -10.71
C PHE A 18 -14.89 1.19 -11.31
N ASP A 19 -14.47 0.79 -12.51
CA ASP A 19 -14.93 -0.41 -13.22
C ASP A 19 -13.74 -1.19 -13.80
N SER A 20 -14.00 -2.24 -14.59
CA SER A 20 -12.95 -3.08 -15.18
C SER A 20 -12.08 -2.35 -16.21
N GLU A 21 -12.60 -1.32 -16.87
CA GLU A 21 -11.89 -0.55 -17.90
C GLU A 21 -11.04 0.58 -17.33
N SER A 22 -11.41 1.06 -16.14
CA SER A 22 -10.78 2.17 -15.44
C SER A 22 -9.24 2.07 -15.35
N PRO A 23 -8.61 0.93 -14.98
CA PRO A 23 -7.15 0.87 -14.93
C PRO A 23 -6.48 1.10 -16.29
N ARG A 24 -7.06 0.56 -17.39
CA ARG A 24 -6.55 0.75 -18.75
C ARG A 24 -6.68 2.21 -19.19
N LEU A 25 -7.85 2.82 -18.95
CA LEU A 25 -8.11 4.22 -19.30
C LEU A 25 -7.23 5.20 -18.52
N LEU A 26 -6.98 4.94 -17.23
CA LEU A 26 -6.07 5.73 -16.41
C LEU A 26 -4.63 5.65 -16.93
N GLU A 27 -4.17 4.47 -17.33
CA GLU A 27 -2.86 4.28 -17.95
C GLU A 27 -2.75 5.04 -19.28
N GLU A 28 -3.76 4.96 -20.14
CA GLU A 28 -3.82 5.69 -21.41
C GLU A 28 -3.80 7.22 -21.21
N ALA A 29 -4.37 7.70 -20.10
CA ALA A 29 -4.31 9.10 -19.69
C ALA A 29 -2.96 9.51 -19.06
N GLY A 30 -2.01 8.58 -18.92
CA GLY A 30 -0.65 8.83 -18.42
C GLY A 30 -0.47 8.63 -16.91
N ALA A 31 -1.44 8.04 -16.21
CA ALA A 31 -1.26 7.70 -14.79
C ALA A 31 -0.21 6.59 -14.64
N SER A 32 0.73 6.80 -13.74
CA SER A 32 1.74 5.80 -13.36
C SER A 32 1.22 4.85 -12.28
N TYR A 33 0.29 5.30 -11.45
CA TYR A 33 -0.37 4.44 -10.46
C TYR A 33 -1.77 4.94 -10.12
N ASP A 34 -2.59 4.02 -9.64
CA ASP A 34 -3.91 4.29 -9.08
C ASP A 34 -3.99 3.81 -7.62
N SER A 35 -4.89 4.39 -6.84
CA SER A 35 -5.18 3.98 -5.45
C SER A 35 -6.68 3.99 -5.18
N THR A 36 -7.47 3.57 -6.17
CA THR A 36 -8.92 3.60 -6.13
C THR A 36 -9.52 2.31 -5.59
N MET A 37 -8.81 1.17 -5.69
CA MET A 37 -9.33 -0.14 -5.32
C MET A 37 -9.46 -0.30 -3.79
N GLY A 38 -10.59 0.12 -3.24
CA GLY A 38 -10.99 -0.03 -1.85
C GLY A 38 -12.52 -0.02 -1.68
N TYR A 39 -13.02 -0.23 -0.47
CA TYR A 39 -14.45 -0.16 -0.17
C TYR A 39 -14.86 1.24 0.32
N ASN A 40 -16.03 1.73 -0.08
CA ASN A 40 -16.63 2.94 0.51
C ASN A 40 -17.34 2.62 1.83
N GLU A 41 -17.81 1.38 1.98
CA GLU A 41 -18.68 0.92 3.06
C GLU A 41 -17.97 0.09 4.12
N ALA A 42 -16.70 -0.27 3.89
CA ALA A 42 -15.97 -1.18 4.76
C ALA A 42 -14.47 -0.84 4.83
N ALA A 43 -13.79 -1.32 5.87
CA ALA A 43 -12.34 -1.35 5.95
C ALA A 43 -11.84 -2.78 5.71
N GLY A 44 -10.89 -3.00 4.80
CA GLY A 44 -10.39 -4.33 4.50
C GLY A 44 -9.71 -4.46 3.13
N TYR A 45 -9.57 -5.69 2.65
CA TYR A 45 -8.80 -6.02 1.45
C TYR A 45 -9.71 -6.22 0.24
N ARG A 46 -10.20 -5.14 -0.40
CA ARG A 46 -11.04 -5.26 -1.62
C ARG A 46 -10.32 -6.01 -2.75
N ALA A 47 -9.03 -5.75 -2.91
CA ALA A 47 -8.16 -6.45 -3.85
C ALA A 47 -7.64 -7.81 -3.32
N GLY A 48 -8.03 -8.23 -2.11
CA GLY A 48 -7.56 -9.47 -1.49
C GLY A 48 -6.07 -9.50 -1.14
N THR A 49 -5.39 -8.34 -1.11
CA THR A 49 -3.93 -8.28 -0.98
C THR A 49 -3.47 -7.06 -0.21
N THR A 50 -2.34 -7.19 0.49
CA THR A 50 -1.56 -6.09 1.08
C THR A 50 -0.49 -5.56 0.10
N GLN A 51 -0.43 -6.10 -1.12
CA GLN A 51 0.66 -5.87 -2.06
C GLN A 51 0.21 -4.91 -3.17
N VAL A 52 1.09 -3.99 -3.59
CA VAL A 52 0.90 -3.24 -4.83
C VAL A 52 0.97 -4.21 -6.01
N TYR A 53 -0.01 -4.15 -6.90
CA TYR A 53 -0.16 -5.10 -8.00
C TYR A 53 -0.33 -4.39 -9.34
N LYS A 54 -0.09 -5.13 -10.43
CA LYS A 54 -0.34 -4.64 -11.78
C LYS A 54 -1.70 -5.19 -12.22
N PRO A 55 -2.72 -4.36 -12.48
CA PRO A 55 -3.98 -4.83 -13.05
C PRO A 55 -3.76 -5.59 -14.37
N PHE A 56 -4.64 -6.56 -14.67
CA PHE A 56 -4.44 -7.53 -15.76
C PHE A 56 -4.16 -6.89 -17.13
N GLU A 57 -4.85 -5.79 -17.45
CA GLU A 57 -4.81 -5.15 -18.78
C GLU A 57 -3.86 -3.95 -18.89
N THR A 58 -3.15 -3.64 -17.81
CA THR A 58 -2.21 -2.51 -17.78
C THR A 58 -0.81 -2.96 -18.19
N LYS A 59 -0.06 -2.09 -18.85
CA LYS A 59 1.35 -2.34 -19.23
C LYS A 59 2.30 -2.03 -18.07
N HIS A 60 2.06 -0.96 -17.33
CA HIS A 60 2.97 -0.40 -16.33
C HIS A 60 2.29 0.33 -15.16
N LEU A 61 1.00 0.66 -15.26
CA LEU A 61 0.22 1.19 -14.15
C LEU A 61 0.16 0.17 -13.02
N LEU A 62 0.42 0.65 -11.80
CA LEU A 62 0.30 -0.16 -10.60
C LEU A 62 -0.87 0.33 -9.74
N GLU A 63 -1.59 -0.61 -9.16
CA GLU A 63 -2.62 -0.34 -8.15
C GLU A 63 -2.00 -0.41 -6.75
N LEU A 64 -2.12 0.70 -6.02
CA LEU A 64 -1.89 0.81 -4.58
C LEU A 64 -3.21 0.57 -3.84
N PRO A 65 -3.49 -0.67 -3.39
CA PRO A 65 -4.80 -1.00 -2.83
C PRO A 65 -5.12 -0.14 -1.60
N LEU A 66 -6.37 0.32 -1.52
CA LEU A 66 -6.88 1.12 -0.40
C LEU A 66 -7.54 0.22 0.66
N HIS A 67 -7.08 0.32 1.91
CA HIS A 67 -7.47 -0.61 2.96
C HIS A 67 -8.41 0.01 4.01
N LEU A 68 -8.20 1.29 4.30
CA LEU A 68 -8.89 2.00 5.37
C LEU A 68 -9.38 3.35 4.89
N MET A 69 -10.63 3.70 5.23
CA MET A 69 -11.16 5.05 5.07
C MET A 69 -11.91 5.44 6.36
N ASP A 70 -11.66 6.64 6.88
CA ASP A 70 -12.40 7.19 8.05
C ASP A 70 -13.91 7.08 7.89
N THR A 71 -14.44 7.55 6.76
CA THR A 71 -15.88 7.58 6.52
C THR A 71 -16.45 6.17 6.46
N ALA A 72 -15.71 5.19 5.94
CA ALA A 72 -16.12 3.79 5.98
C ALA A 72 -16.21 3.26 7.42
N LEU A 73 -15.25 3.60 8.29
CA LEU A 73 -15.25 3.16 9.68
C LEU A 73 -16.39 3.76 10.50
N PHE A 74 -16.64 5.06 10.37
CA PHE A 74 -17.39 5.81 11.38
C PHE A 74 -18.73 6.38 10.93
N TYR A 75 -18.99 6.50 9.62
CA TYR A 75 -20.29 7.03 9.20
C TYR A 75 -21.44 6.08 9.56
N PRO A 76 -22.58 6.61 10.06
CA PRO A 76 -23.75 5.80 10.43
C PRO A 76 -24.31 4.94 9.29
N THR A 77 -24.17 5.39 8.04
CA THR A 77 -24.63 4.64 6.87
C THR A 77 -23.63 3.59 6.37
N ARG A 78 -22.50 3.42 7.05
CA ARG A 78 -21.40 2.52 6.69
C ARG A 78 -21.19 1.47 7.77
N MET A 79 -20.01 1.40 8.40
CA MET A 79 -19.76 0.43 9.47
C MET A 79 -20.24 0.91 10.85
N GLU A 80 -20.43 2.22 11.05
CA GLU A 80 -20.84 2.83 12.32
C GLU A 80 -20.07 2.29 13.54
N LEU A 81 -18.75 2.13 13.41
CA LEU A 81 -17.94 1.55 14.48
C LEU A 81 -17.80 2.54 15.63
N SER A 82 -17.88 2.02 16.85
CA SER A 82 -17.33 2.72 18.01
C SER A 82 -15.83 2.91 17.83
N ARG A 83 -15.26 3.84 18.61
CA ARG A 83 -13.82 4.08 18.67
C ARG A 83 -13.03 2.80 18.95
N GLU A 84 -13.47 2.02 19.93
CA GLU A 84 -12.84 0.78 20.37
C GLU A 84 -12.91 -0.28 19.27
N GLN A 85 -14.06 -0.38 18.58
CA GLN A 85 -14.23 -1.29 17.44
C GLN A 85 -13.36 -0.89 16.26
N ALA A 86 -13.22 0.40 15.98
CA ALA A 86 -12.35 0.91 14.92
C ALA A 86 -10.87 0.63 15.22
N ILE A 87 -10.42 0.85 16.46
CA ILE A 87 -9.07 0.52 16.92
C ILE A 87 -8.80 -0.98 16.74
N GLU A 88 -9.73 -1.84 17.17
CA GLU A 88 -9.59 -3.29 17.02
C GLU A 88 -9.57 -3.73 15.55
N ARG A 89 -10.37 -3.09 14.68
CA ARG A 89 -10.35 -3.33 13.23
C ARG A 89 -9.01 -2.94 12.63
N ILE A 90 -8.49 -1.77 12.98
CA ILE A 90 -7.19 -1.26 12.51
C ILE A 90 -6.05 -2.17 12.97
N ARG A 91 -6.06 -2.59 14.24
CA ARG A 91 -5.06 -3.51 14.81
C ARG A 91 -4.94 -4.79 13.98
N LYS A 92 -6.08 -5.41 13.64
CA LYS A 92 -6.12 -6.61 12.78
C LYS A 92 -5.54 -6.37 11.38
N LEU A 93 -5.73 -5.18 10.80
CA LEU A 93 -5.11 -4.84 9.52
C LEU A 93 -3.60 -4.66 9.64
N CYS A 94 -3.14 -4.00 10.71
CA CYS A 94 -1.71 -3.85 11.01
C CYS A 94 -1.02 -5.22 11.19
N GLU A 95 -1.62 -6.13 11.95
CA GLU A 95 -1.10 -7.49 12.17
C GLU A 95 -0.99 -8.30 10.88
N ASN A 96 -1.97 -8.16 9.98
CA ASN A 96 -1.93 -8.80 8.67
C ASN A 96 -0.78 -8.26 7.82
N VAL A 97 -0.60 -6.93 7.75
CA VAL A 97 0.51 -6.32 6.98
C VAL A 97 1.86 -6.67 7.59
N GLU A 98 1.97 -6.78 8.91
CA GLU A 98 3.20 -7.23 9.57
C GLU A 98 3.52 -8.69 9.22
N ARG A 99 2.52 -9.59 9.33
CA ARG A 99 2.66 -11.01 9.06
C ARG A 99 2.98 -11.30 7.60
N PHE A 100 2.18 -10.77 6.68
CA PHE A 100 2.28 -11.06 5.24
C PHE A 100 3.22 -10.11 4.49
N GLY A 101 3.68 -9.05 5.15
CA GLY A 101 4.38 -7.94 4.49
C GLY A 101 3.43 -7.10 3.63
N GLY A 102 3.92 -5.97 3.13
CA GLY A 102 3.20 -5.15 2.16
C GLY A 102 2.98 -3.72 2.65
N VAL A 103 1.84 -3.13 2.25
CA VAL A 103 1.43 -1.77 2.57
C VAL A 103 0.07 -1.76 3.27
N LEU A 104 -0.09 -0.84 4.22
CA LEU A 104 -1.39 -0.42 4.74
C LEU A 104 -1.70 0.99 4.23
N THR A 105 -2.61 1.09 3.26
CA THR A 105 -3.01 2.38 2.67
C THR A 105 -4.24 2.93 3.38
N ILE A 106 -4.12 4.16 3.86
CA ILE A 106 -5.14 4.84 4.64
C ILE A 106 -5.58 6.09 3.88
N ASN A 107 -6.89 6.22 3.69
CA ASN A 107 -7.54 7.43 3.21
C ASN A 107 -8.20 8.14 4.40
N TRP A 108 -7.93 9.42 4.57
CA TRP A 108 -8.61 10.26 5.53
C TRP A 108 -8.94 11.61 4.91
N HIS A 109 -9.87 12.31 5.54
CA HIS A 109 -10.33 13.63 5.14
C HIS A 109 -9.96 14.64 6.22
N ASP A 110 -9.62 15.87 5.84
CA ASP A 110 -9.25 16.93 6.81
C ASP A 110 -10.31 17.14 7.89
N ARG A 111 -11.59 16.95 7.55
CA ARG A 111 -12.70 17.06 8.49
C ARG A 111 -12.64 16.04 9.63
N SER A 112 -11.94 14.92 9.46
CA SER A 112 -11.87 13.84 10.44
C SER A 112 -11.17 14.23 11.73
N VAL A 113 -10.29 15.23 11.67
CA VAL A 113 -9.61 15.77 12.86
C VAL A 113 -10.26 17.04 13.42
N LEU A 114 -11.31 17.55 12.76
CA LEU A 114 -12.03 18.75 13.18
C LEU A 114 -13.16 18.42 14.18
N PRO A 115 -13.68 19.42 14.91
CA PRO A 115 -14.75 19.24 15.89
C PRO A 115 -16.03 18.56 15.36
N GLU A 116 -16.26 18.62 14.04
CA GLU A 116 -17.37 17.94 13.38
C GLU A 116 -17.30 16.41 13.54
N ARG A 117 -16.10 15.82 13.57
CA ARG A 117 -15.93 14.35 13.57
C ARG A 117 -15.14 13.84 14.79
N LEU A 118 -14.08 14.55 15.20
CA LEU A 118 -13.27 14.18 16.39
C LEU A 118 -12.75 12.73 16.37
N TRP A 119 -12.30 12.24 15.22
CA TRP A 119 -11.72 10.90 15.05
C TRP A 119 -10.19 10.87 15.17
N ASN A 120 -9.57 11.99 15.52
CA ASN A 120 -8.12 12.20 15.52
C ASN A 120 -7.35 11.24 16.44
N ASP A 121 -7.95 10.78 17.53
CA ASP A 121 -7.30 9.94 18.51
C ASP A 121 -7.13 8.49 18.03
N VAL A 122 -8.09 7.96 17.27
CA VAL A 122 -7.94 6.67 16.58
C VAL A 122 -6.78 6.72 15.59
N TYR A 123 -6.68 7.80 14.81
CA TYR A 123 -5.56 8.01 13.88
C TYR A 123 -4.22 8.15 14.59
N SER A 124 -4.17 8.96 15.65
CA SER A 124 -2.94 9.17 16.41
C SER A 124 -2.45 7.89 17.07
N GLY A 125 -3.36 7.09 17.64
CA GLY A 125 -3.04 5.78 18.21
C GLY A 125 -2.53 4.78 17.16
N MET A 126 -3.17 4.72 15.99
CA MET A 126 -2.73 3.90 14.88
C MET A 126 -1.33 4.29 14.39
N LEU A 127 -1.05 5.59 14.22
CA LEU A 127 0.26 6.07 13.79
C LEU A 127 1.35 5.74 14.82
N ALA A 128 1.04 5.85 16.12
CA ALA A 128 1.95 5.46 17.19
C ALA A 128 2.25 3.94 17.19
N ASP A 129 1.24 3.10 17.00
CA ASP A 129 1.39 1.64 16.89
C ASP A 129 2.21 1.25 15.65
N LEU A 130 1.90 1.82 14.47
CA LEU A 130 2.69 1.58 13.26
C LEU A 130 4.15 2.02 13.44
N LYS A 131 4.39 3.16 14.09
CA LYS A 131 5.75 3.64 14.37
C LYS A 131 6.50 2.70 15.32
N SER A 132 5.84 2.19 16.36
CA SER A 132 6.48 1.25 17.32
C SER A 132 6.84 -0.08 16.65
N ARG A 133 6.08 -0.51 15.64
CA ARG A 133 6.38 -1.68 14.78
C ARG A 133 7.48 -1.44 13.74
N GLY A 134 8.02 -0.23 13.64
CA GLY A 134 9.04 0.13 12.66
C GLY A 134 8.51 0.28 11.23
N ALA A 135 7.23 0.65 11.08
CA ALA A 135 6.65 0.93 9.77
C ALA A 135 7.39 2.09 9.06
N TRP A 136 7.56 1.95 7.75
CA TRP A 136 8.05 3.03 6.89
C TRP A 136 6.86 3.87 6.41
N PHE A 137 6.78 5.12 6.88
CA PHE A 137 5.79 6.08 6.40
C PHE A 137 6.28 6.72 5.10
N ALA A 138 5.50 6.57 4.04
CA ALA A 138 5.89 6.94 2.68
C ALA A 138 4.73 7.63 1.95
N THR A 139 5.05 8.40 0.92
CA THR A 139 4.04 8.84 -0.05
C THR A 139 3.57 7.64 -0.91
N ALA A 140 2.42 7.79 -1.58
CA ALA A 140 1.94 6.80 -2.53
C ALA A 140 2.98 6.51 -3.62
N ALA A 141 3.58 7.57 -4.21
CA ALA A 141 4.63 7.44 -5.22
C ALA A 141 5.87 6.68 -4.70
N GLN A 142 6.35 6.97 -3.49
CA GLN A 142 7.47 6.23 -2.89
C GLN A 142 7.14 4.75 -2.68
N THR A 143 5.93 4.46 -2.22
CA THR A 143 5.47 3.09 -2.01
C THR A 143 5.42 2.32 -3.33
N VAL A 144 4.80 2.91 -4.35
CA VAL A 144 4.72 2.33 -5.70
C VAL A 144 6.11 2.13 -6.29
N ALA A 145 7.01 3.10 -6.16
CA ALA A 145 8.40 2.98 -6.61
C ALA A 145 9.15 1.83 -5.91
N TRP A 146 8.94 1.65 -4.60
CA TRP A 146 9.52 0.51 -3.86
C TRP A 146 9.00 -0.83 -4.40
N PHE A 147 7.70 -0.94 -4.67
CA PHE A 147 7.11 -2.14 -5.24
C PHE A 147 7.52 -2.38 -6.71
N ARG A 148 7.74 -1.32 -7.51
CA ARG A 148 8.37 -1.45 -8.83
C ARG A 148 9.75 -2.06 -8.70
N ARG A 149 10.62 -1.47 -7.86
CA ARG A 149 11.98 -1.98 -7.62
C ARG A 149 11.96 -3.44 -7.18
N ARG A 150 11.03 -3.81 -6.28
CA ARG A 150 10.87 -5.21 -5.84
C ARG A 150 10.59 -6.18 -6.99
N ARG A 151 9.86 -5.78 -8.02
CA ARG A 151 9.52 -6.64 -9.17
C ARG A 151 10.69 -6.95 -10.09
N PHE A 152 11.78 -6.20 -9.97
CA PHE A 152 13.04 -6.47 -10.67
C PHE A 152 13.98 -7.39 -9.87
N ALA A 153 13.58 -7.82 -8.66
CA ALA A 153 14.34 -8.79 -7.90
C ALA A 153 14.22 -10.18 -8.54
N SER A 154 15.35 -10.80 -8.86
CA SER A 154 15.47 -12.18 -9.32
C SER A 154 16.21 -13.03 -8.29
N PHE A 155 15.81 -14.30 -8.19
CA PHE A 155 16.41 -15.27 -7.30
C PHE A 155 17.18 -16.27 -8.15
N GLU A 156 18.48 -16.39 -7.91
CA GLU A 156 19.29 -17.46 -8.47
C GLU A 156 19.28 -18.63 -7.48
N HIS A 157 19.12 -19.84 -8.03
CA HIS A 157 19.05 -21.06 -7.26
C HIS A 157 20.21 -21.97 -7.65
N ASP A 158 20.77 -22.66 -6.67
CA ASP A 158 21.64 -23.80 -6.90
C ASP A 158 20.81 -24.96 -7.47
N GLU A 159 21.15 -25.42 -8.67
CA GLU A 159 20.36 -26.43 -9.40
C GLU A 159 20.31 -27.80 -8.68
N LEU A 160 21.34 -28.13 -7.89
CA LEU A 160 21.45 -29.42 -7.21
C LEU A 160 20.70 -29.46 -5.88
N SER A 161 20.74 -28.36 -5.11
CA SER A 161 20.15 -28.27 -3.77
C SER A 161 18.82 -27.52 -3.72
N GLY A 162 18.45 -26.81 -4.80
CA GLY A 162 17.27 -25.94 -4.87
C GLY A 162 17.34 -24.69 -3.99
N LYS A 163 18.46 -24.50 -3.26
CA LYS A 163 18.63 -23.37 -2.34
C LYS A 163 18.92 -22.10 -3.11
N VAL A 164 18.32 -20.99 -2.67
CA VAL A 164 18.67 -19.66 -3.17
C VAL A 164 20.11 -19.36 -2.73
N ASN A 165 21.00 -19.13 -3.68
CA ASN A 165 22.40 -18.78 -3.43
C ASN A 165 22.66 -17.28 -3.64
N ARG A 166 21.83 -16.59 -4.45
CA ARG A 166 21.98 -15.16 -4.75
C ARG A 166 20.65 -14.50 -5.09
N ILE A 167 20.53 -13.23 -4.70
CA ILE A 167 19.38 -12.38 -5.05
C ILE A 167 19.95 -11.14 -5.72
N GLU A 168 19.54 -10.91 -6.96
CA GLU A 168 19.93 -9.73 -7.74
C GLU A 168 18.75 -8.78 -7.87
N VAL A 169 18.99 -7.47 -7.75
CA VAL A 169 17.96 -6.45 -7.99
C VAL A 169 18.37 -5.57 -9.15
N ASN A 170 17.94 -5.95 -10.36
CA ASN A 170 18.25 -5.25 -11.60
C ASN A 170 17.32 -4.04 -11.82
N ALA A 171 17.36 -3.07 -10.89
CA ALA A 171 16.56 -1.85 -10.94
C ALA A 171 17.40 -0.61 -10.65
N PRO A 172 17.04 0.57 -11.20
CA PRO A 172 17.65 1.83 -10.80
C PRO A 172 17.56 2.05 -9.28
N VAL A 173 18.65 2.55 -8.69
CA VAL A 173 18.65 2.95 -7.28
C VAL A 173 17.82 4.21 -7.13
N CYS A 174 16.67 4.10 -6.47
CA CYS A 174 15.87 5.26 -6.07
C CYS A 174 16.30 5.74 -4.68
N SER A 175 16.70 7.01 -4.57
CA SER A 175 16.94 7.66 -3.27
C SER A 175 15.64 7.79 -2.47
N GLY A 176 15.70 7.58 -1.16
CA GLY A 176 14.55 7.80 -0.28
C GLY A 176 13.52 6.66 -0.22
N ILE A 177 13.84 5.49 -0.76
CA ILE A 177 13.10 4.24 -0.51
C ILE A 177 14.00 3.24 0.25
N PRO A 178 13.46 2.43 1.18
CA PRO A 178 14.24 1.46 1.93
C PRO A 178 14.74 0.31 1.04
N ASN A 179 15.77 -0.39 1.50
CA ASN A 179 16.26 -1.61 0.86
C ASN A 179 15.20 -2.71 0.87
N LEU A 180 15.31 -3.63 -0.10
CA LEU A 180 14.49 -4.85 -0.09
C LEU A 180 14.91 -5.72 1.10
N ARG A 181 13.92 -6.35 1.75
CA ARG A 181 14.14 -7.33 2.80
C ARG A 181 13.61 -8.66 2.33
N VAL A 182 14.44 -9.68 2.42
CA VAL A 182 14.08 -11.06 2.13
C VAL A 182 13.70 -11.73 3.44
N ARG A 183 12.56 -12.42 3.47
CA ARG A 183 12.12 -13.24 4.60
C ARG A 183 12.18 -14.69 4.14
N SER A 184 13.03 -15.49 4.78
CA SER A 184 13.10 -16.94 4.56
C SER A 184 12.56 -17.67 5.79
N SER A 185 11.96 -18.84 5.57
CA SER A 185 11.45 -19.70 6.66
C SER A 185 12.56 -20.38 7.46
N ALA A 186 13.76 -20.50 6.88
CA ALA A 186 15.00 -20.85 7.58
C ALA A 186 15.81 -19.56 7.75
N ASN A 187 16.31 -19.25 8.94
CA ASN A 187 17.18 -18.09 9.20
C ASN A 187 18.49 -18.18 8.39
N LEU A 188 18.45 -17.85 7.11
CA LEU A 188 19.57 -17.85 6.20
C LEU A 188 19.89 -16.40 5.86
N GLU A 189 21.11 -15.98 6.15
CA GLU A 189 21.66 -14.74 5.63
C GLU A 189 21.97 -14.96 4.15
N ILE A 190 21.09 -14.50 3.27
CA ILE A 190 21.29 -14.53 1.82
C ILE A 190 21.74 -13.13 1.40
N PRO A 191 22.91 -12.98 0.75
CA PRO A 191 23.36 -11.68 0.27
C PRO A 191 22.41 -11.14 -0.82
N ILE A 192 21.97 -9.90 -0.65
CA ILE A 192 21.23 -9.13 -1.66
C ILE A 192 22.23 -8.22 -2.36
N VAL A 193 22.41 -8.39 -3.67
CA VAL A 193 23.37 -7.63 -4.50
C VAL A 193 22.63 -6.75 -5.50
#